data_AF-A0A954LF75-F1
#
_entry.id   AF-A0A954LF75-F1
#
_cell.length_a   1.000
_cell.length_b   1.000
_cell.length_c   1.000
_cell.angle_alpha   90.00
_cell.angle_beta   90.00
_cell.angle_gamma   90.00
#
_symmetry.space_group_name_H-M   'P 1'
#
loop_
_entity.id
_entity.type
_entity.pdbx_description
1 polymer ?
#
loop_
_entity_poly.entity_id
_entity_poly.type
_entity_poly.pdbx_seq_one_letter_code
_entity_poly.pdbx_strand_id
1 'polypeptide(L)'
;MFDSDHESEFHHENWQTVHGPANWFSLRCPPELTFRKTETCIEFRVAGTAGGTGATGSVSEPVLLVAATWVEANVSAAAAAMADPTTLFPRPERFEQHAVPLGAPDGMALAGISRQPSTKRGLRRWFARIPAYYWWIWQFSQLAPGGKSAADQADRESRAGLVVIATLQFPEGRPVDSQLLCVCQQMIATLKLSDHPVWPPDVFRRRVIELARSRFPLQEICSAPDFSIRIADSAIGLSNFYRSYLLQPEE
;
A
#
# COMPACT_ATOMS: atom_id res chain seq x y z
N MET A 1 32.19 -14.59 22.40
CA MET A 1 32.70 -13.94 21.17
C MET A 1 32.14 -14.78 20.05
N PHE A 2 30.92 -14.47 19.61
CA PHE A 2 30.16 -15.26 18.64
C PHE A 2 30.15 -14.50 17.32
N ASP A 3 30.35 -15.26 16.25
CA ASP A 3 30.59 -14.84 14.87
C ASP A 3 29.72 -13.67 14.41
N SER A 4 30.41 -12.63 13.98
CA SER A 4 29.91 -11.55 13.15
C SER A 4 29.79 -12.06 11.70
N ASP A 5 28.70 -11.65 11.05
CA ASP A 5 28.66 -11.30 9.63
C ASP A 5 28.83 -12.45 8.63
N HIS A 6 27.79 -13.27 8.53
CA HIS A 6 27.32 -13.74 7.22
C HIS A 6 26.04 -12.98 6.85
N GLU A 7 26.16 -11.65 6.76
CA GLU A 7 25.29 -10.89 5.87
C GLU A 7 25.59 -11.43 4.47
N SER A 8 24.72 -12.32 3.99
CA SER A 8 24.68 -12.63 2.58
C SER A 8 24.40 -11.32 1.87
N GLU A 9 25.45 -10.73 1.30
CA GLU A 9 25.40 -9.58 0.42
C GLU A 9 24.60 -10.02 -0.81
N PHE A 10 23.27 -10.01 -0.67
CA PHE A 10 22.36 -10.32 -1.75
C PHE A 10 22.53 -9.20 -2.77
N HIS A 11 23.28 -9.48 -3.83
CA HIS A 11 23.51 -8.53 -4.91
C HIS A 11 22.17 -8.20 -5.59
N HIS A 12 21.53 -7.14 -5.12
CA HIS A 12 20.35 -6.53 -5.73
C HIS A 12 20.69 -5.84 -7.07
N GLU A 13 21.85 -6.11 -7.67
CA GLU A 13 22.39 -5.36 -8.82
C GLU A 13 21.45 -5.38 -10.03
N ASN A 14 20.67 -6.45 -10.21
CA ASN A 14 19.74 -6.59 -11.33
C ASN A 14 18.27 -6.27 -10.99
N TRP A 15 17.99 -5.76 -9.78
CA TRP A 15 16.61 -5.47 -9.38
C TRP A 15 16.14 -4.14 -9.97
N GLN A 16 14.97 -4.15 -10.60
CA GLN A 16 14.33 -2.97 -11.15
C GLN A 16 13.60 -2.17 -10.06
N THR A 17 13.64 -0.84 -10.14
CA THR A 17 12.89 0.04 -9.25
C THR A 17 11.48 0.25 -9.77
N VAL A 18 10.48 0.02 -8.91
CA VAL A 18 9.07 0.25 -9.20
C VAL A 18 8.56 1.37 -8.30
N HIS A 19 7.85 2.33 -8.90
CA HIS A 19 7.26 3.46 -8.17
C HIS A 19 5.77 3.24 -7.95
N GLY A 20 5.32 3.48 -6.72
CA GLY A 20 3.93 3.47 -6.29
C GLY A 20 3.06 4.52 -6.99
N PRO A 21 1.75 4.54 -6.68
CA PRO A 21 0.87 5.64 -7.04
C PRO A 21 1.44 6.99 -6.61
N ALA A 22 1.33 8.00 -7.49
CA ALA A 22 1.81 9.37 -7.25
C ALA A 22 3.27 9.48 -6.74
N ASN A 23 4.11 8.47 -6.99
CA ASN A 23 5.47 8.35 -6.44
C ASN A 23 5.54 8.41 -4.91
N TRP A 24 4.47 8.02 -4.21
CA TRP A 24 4.42 7.99 -2.74
C TRP A 24 5.40 7.01 -2.10
N PHE A 25 5.74 5.95 -2.82
CA PHE A 25 6.79 5.04 -2.42
C PHE A 25 7.53 4.51 -3.65
N SER A 26 8.69 3.93 -3.40
CA SER A 26 9.42 3.10 -4.35
C SER A 26 9.84 1.80 -3.68
N LEU A 27 9.97 0.74 -4.47
CA LEU A 27 10.53 -0.52 -4.02
C LEU A 27 11.32 -1.16 -5.15
N ARG A 28 12.26 -2.02 -4.83
CA ARG A 28 13.01 -2.80 -5.81
C ARG A 28 12.38 -4.18 -5.95
N CYS A 29 12.30 -4.65 -7.18
CA CYS A 29 11.69 -5.92 -7.55
C CYS A 29 12.68 -6.74 -8.38
N PRO A 30 12.85 -8.04 -8.08
CA PRO A 30 13.64 -8.93 -8.92
C PRO A 30 12.98 -9.09 -10.31
N PRO A 31 13.77 -9.33 -11.37
CA PRO A 31 13.28 -9.40 -12.75
C PRO A 31 12.36 -10.62 -13.03
N GLU A 32 12.40 -11.64 -12.18
CA GLU A 32 11.57 -12.86 -12.29
C GLU A 32 10.11 -12.62 -11.88
N LEU A 33 9.83 -11.50 -11.21
CA LEU A 33 8.48 -11.10 -10.85
C LEU A 33 7.90 -10.16 -11.89
N THR A 34 6.70 -10.48 -12.35
CA THR A 34 5.88 -9.57 -13.14
C THR A 34 5.07 -8.70 -12.19
N PHE A 35 4.80 -7.45 -12.59
CA PHE A 35 3.94 -6.58 -11.81
C PHE A 35 2.90 -5.87 -12.67
N ARG A 36 1.75 -5.60 -12.05
CA ARG A 36 0.66 -4.82 -12.62
C ARG A 36 0.41 -3.62 -11.72
N LYS A 37 0.50 -2.42 -12.31
CA LYS A 37 0.16 -1.18 -11.61
C LYS A 37 -1.29 -0.79 -11.89
N THR A 38 -2.00 -0.40 -10.84
CA THR A 38 -3.29 0.27 -10.91
C THR A 38 -3.16 1.69 -10.35
N GLU A 39 -4.26 2.42 -10.23
CA GLU A 39 -4.27 3.76 -9.64
C GLU A 39 -3.91 3.75 -8.16
N THR A 40 -4.17 2.66 -7.43
CA THR A 40 -4.04 2.63 -5.95
C THR A 40 -3.11 1.54 -5.44
N CYS A 41 -2.71 0.58 -6.29
CA CYS A 41 -1.85 -0.52 -5.88
C CYS A 41 -0.90 -1.02 -6.97
N ILE A 42 0.11 -1.76 -6.54
CA ILE A 42 0.97 -2.57 -7.39
C ILE A 42 0.81 -4.03 -6.96
N GLU A 43 0.48 -4.87 -7.92
CA GLU A 43 0.34 -6.31 -7.74
C GLU A 43 1.57 -7.00 -8.33
N PHE A 44 2.30 -7.77 -7.53
CA PHE A 44 3.45 -8.59 -7.95
C PHE A 44 3.06 -10.06 -7.99
N ARG A 45 3.44 -10.72 -9.08
CA ARG A 45 3.22 -12.14 -9.31
C ARG A 45 4.51 -12.80 -9.76
N VAL A 46 4.77 -13.99 -9.24
CA VAL A 46 5.82 -14.85 -9.77
C VAL A 46 5.45 -15.16 -11.22
N ALA A 47 6.38 -14.94 -12.16
CA ALA A 47 6.15 -15.34 -13.54
C ALA A 47 5.89 -16.85 -13.56
N GLY A 48 4.63 -17.24 -13.69
CA GLY A 48 4.21 -18.62 -13.72
C GLY A 48 4.90 -19.36 -14.86
N THR A 49 5.60 -20.41 -14.49
CA THR A 49 5.96 -21.55 -15.32
C THR A 49 4.72 -22.01 -16.10
N ALA A 50 4.56 -21.51 -17.31
CA ALA A 50 3.57 -21.95 -18.28
C ALA A 50 3.92 -23.39 -18.73
N GLY A 51 3.67 -24.37 -17.86
CA GLY A 51 4.04 -25.77 -18.06
C GLY A 51 3.06 -26.67 -17.33
N GLY A 52 1.84 -26.78 -17.86
CA GLY A 52 0.80 -27.63 -17.28
C GLY A 52 -0.50 -27.54 -18.06
N THR A 53 -0.47 -27.98 -19.32
CA THR A 53 -1.68 -28.23 -20.11
C THR A 53 -2.55 -29.28 -19.39
N GLY A 54 -3.63 -28.82 -18.76
CA GLY A 54 -4.75 -29.65 -18.37
C GLY A 54 -4.92 -29.88 -16.87
N ALA A 55 -5.69 -28.99 -16.23
CA ALA A 55 -6.77 -29.38 -15.32
C ALA A 55 -7.53 -28.13 -14.89
N THR A 56 -8.85 -28.21 -15.00
CA THR A 56 -9.85 -27.24 -14.56
C THR A 56 -9.78 -27.03 -13.04
N GLY A 57 -8.95 -26.07 -12.64
CA GLY A 57 -8.92 -25.52 -11.29
C GLY A 57 -8.03 -24.30 -11.31
N SER A 58 -8.61 -23.10 -11.20
CA SER A 58 -7.84 -21.87 -11.04
C SER A 58 -7.10 -21.95 -9.70
N VAL A 59 -5.88 -22.47 -9.72
CA VAL A 59 -4.96 -22.37 -8.60
C VAL A 59 -4.55 -20.91 -8.56
N SER A 60 -5.13 -20.16 -7.61
CA SER A 60 -4.67 -18.79 -7.34
C SER A 60 -3.17 -18.85 -7.06
N GLU A 61 -2.37 -18.08 -7.78
CA GLU A 61 -0.94 -17.92 -7.48
C GLU A 61 -0.78 -17.05 -6.22
N PRO A 62 0.33 -17.17 -5.48
CA PRO A 62 0.63 -16.21 -4.43
C PRO A 62 0.80 -14.82 -5.03
N VAL A 63 0.21 -13.83 -4.36
CA VAL A 63 0.22 -12.43 -4.82
C VAL A 63 0.73 -11.54 -3.70
N LEU A 64 1.73 -10.72 -4.00
CA LEU A 64 2.13 -9.60 -3.17
C LEU A 64 1.45 -8.34 -3.71
N LEU A 65 0.58 -7.74 -2.91
CA LEU A 65 -0.14 -6.52 -3.24
C LEU A 65 0.38 -5.38 -2.36
N VAL A 66 0.93 -4.33 -2.96
CA VAL A 66 1.34 -3.11 -2.26
C VAL A 66 0.38 -1.98 -2.62
N ALA A 67 -0.46 -1.58 -1.67
CA ALA A 67 -1.42 -0.50 -1.81
C ALA A 67 -0.96 0.73 -1.01
N ALA A 68 -1.30 1.91 -1.50
CA ALA A 68 -1.04 3.15 -0.78
C ALA A 68 -2.27 4.05 -0.79
N THR A 69 -2.50 4.75 0.30
CA THR A 69 -3.59 5.72 0.42
C THR A 69 -3.15 6.96 1.17
N TRP A 70 -3.78 8.08 0.83
CA TRP A 70 -3.68 9.31 1.57
C TRP A 70 -4.79 9.38 2.62
N VAL A 71 -4.40 9.62 3.86
CA VAL A 71 -5.32 9.79 4.99
C VAL A 71 -5.27 11.25 5.40
N GLU A 72 -6.43 11.88 5.58
CA GLU A 72 -6.50 13.29 5.96
C GLU A 72 -6.61 13.54 7.46
N ALA A 73 -7.09 12.55 8.21
CA ALA A 73 -7.29 12.64 9.65
C ALA A 73 -6.83 11.34 10.32
N ASN A 74 -6.04 11.48 11.39
CA ASN A 74 -5.52 10.38 12.19
C ASN A 74 -4.94 9.21 11.38
N VAL A 75 -3.81 9.50 10.74
CA VAL A 75 -3.01 8.52 9.99
C VAL A 75 -2.75 7.26 10.81
N SER A 76 -2.49 7.37 12.12
CA SER A 76 -2.24 6.21 12.97
C SER A 76 -3.47 5.32 13.09
N ALA A 77 -4.63 5.90 13.41
CA ALA A 77 -5.89 5.15 13.50
C ALA A 77 -6.30 4.55 12.15
N ALA A 78 -6.13 5.30 11.06
CA ALA A 78 -6.43 4.81 9.72
C ALA A 78 -5.48 3.67 9.31
N ALA A 79 -4.18 3.79 9.61
CA ALA A 79 -3.22 2.75 9.33
C ALA A 79 -3.55 1.46 10.10
N ALA A 80 -3.89 1.58 11.39
CA ALA A 80 -4.33 0.46 12.21
C ALA A 80 -5.62 -0.19 11.66
N ALA A 81 -6.60 0.61 11.26
CA ALA A 81 -7.86 0.11 10.70
C ALA A 81 -7.65 -0.60 9.36
N MET A 82 -6.77 -0.07 8.50
CA MET A 82 -6.49 -0.68 7.20
C MET A 82 -5.62 -1.94 7.31
N ALA A 83 -4.78 -2.04 8.35
CA ALA A 83 -3.99 -3.23 8.62
C ALA A 83 -4.73 -4.27 9.47
N ASP A 84 -5.99 -4.03 9.82
CA ASP A 84 -6.81 -4.96 10.60
C ASP A 84 -7.05 -6.26 9.80
N PRO A 85 -6.51 -7.41 10.25
CA PRO A 85 -6.68 -8.68 9.56
C PRO A 85 -8.14 -9.08 9.37
N THR A 86 -9.05 -8.63 10.25
CA THR A 86 -10.48 -8.95 10.18
C THR A 86 -11.18 -8.26 9.00
N THR A 87 -10.62 -7.16 8.51
CA THR A 87 -11.12 -6.43 7.33
C THR A 87 -10.52 -6.98 6.04
N LEU A 88 -9.25 -7.38 6.06
CA LEU A 88 -8.50 -7.82 4.89
C LEU A 88 -8.72 -9.29 4.56
N PHE A 89 -8.98 -10.14 5.57
CA PHE A 89 -9.07 -11.58 5.38
C PHE A 89 -10.35 -12.17 5.97
N PRO A 90 -11.05 -13.06 5.24
CA PRO A 90 -12.15 -13.82 5.82
C PRO A 90 -11.70 -14.67 7.01
N ARG A 91 -12.26 -14.38 8.19
CA ARG A 91 -12.13 -15.20 9.42
C ARG A 91 -10.67 -15.50 9.79
N PRO A 92 -9.90 -14.48 10.21
CA PRO A 92 -8.58 -14.71 10.79
C PRO A 92 -8.73 -15.55 12.07
N GLU A 93 -8.01 -16.67 12.15
CA GLU A 93 -8.07 -17.55 13.34
C GLU A 93 -6.95 -17.23 14.33
N ARG A 94 -5.75 -16.99 13.79
CA ARG A 94 -4.53 -16.74 14.55
C ARG A 94 -3.64 -15.83 13.74
N PHE A 95 -3.03 -14.86 14.41
CA PHE A 95 -1.99 -14.04 13.83
C PHE A 95 -0.98 -13.63 14.90
N GLU A 96 0.24 -13.40 14.44
CA GLU A 96 1.39 -13.07 15.26
C GLU A 96 2.05 -11.82 14.69
N GLN A 97 2.58 -11.00 15.59
CA GLN A 97 3.36 -9.84 15.19
C GLN A 97 4.79 -10.29 14.89
N HIS A 98 5.29 -9.84 13.74
CA HIS A 98 6.65 -10.10 13.29
C HIS A 98 7.46 -8.80 13.27
N ALA A 99 8.78 -8.97 13.29
CA ALA A 99 9.68 -7.86 13.00
C ALA A 99 9.52 -7.43 11.53
N VAL A 100 9.55 -6.13 11.32
CA VAL A 100 9.66 -5.55 9.98
C VAL A 100 11.06 -5.87 9.42
N PRO A 101 11.20 -6.18 8.11
CA PRO A 101 12.50 -6.41 7.50
C PRO A 101 13.48 -5.25 7.72
N LEU A 102 14.74 -5.56 8.01
CA LEU A 102 15.78 -4.55 8.20
C LEU A 102 15.93 -3.70 6.92
N GLY A 103 15.96 -2.36 7.08
CA GLY A 103 16.07 -1.41 5.96
C GLY A 103 14.73 -0.90 5.43
N ALA A 104 13.61 -1.55 5.76
CA ALA A 104 12.29 -1.01 5.49
C ALA A 104 11.98 0.19 6.42
N PRO A 105 10.98 1.03 6.09
CA PRO A 105 10.56 2.11 6.96
C PRO A 105 9.98 1.58 8.27
N ASP A 106 9.91 2.45 9.27
CA ASP A 106 9.23 2.15 10.54
C ASP A 106 7.78 1.74 10.29
N GLY A 107 7.36 0.63 10.92
CA GLY A 107 6.08 0.03 10.62
C GLY A 107 5.75 -1.18 11.50
N MET A 108 4.76 -1.94 11.04
CA MET A 108 4.30 -3.17 11.67
C MET A 108 4.29 -4.30 10.65
N ALA A 109 4.62 -5.52 11.08
CA ALA A 109 4.39 -6.73 10.31
C ALA A 109 3.51 -7.70 11.09
N LEU A 110 2.52 -8.28 10.42
CA LEU A 110 1.66 -9.33 10.95
C LEU A 110 1.67 -10.52 10.00
N ALA A 111 1.63 -11.73 10.53
CA ALA A 111 1.38 -12.93 9.76
C ALA A 111 0.30 -13.76 10.42
N GLY A 112 -0.48 -14.49 9.64
CA GLY A 112 -1.56 -15.28 10.19
C GLY A 112 -2.14 -16.31 9.27
N ILE A 113 -3.15 -16.97 9.81
CA ILE A 113 -3.93 -18.02 9.14
C ILE A 113 -5.38 -17.60 9.13
N SER A 114 -5.97 -17.64 7.95
CA SER A 114 -7.39 -17.37 7.74
C SER A 114 -8.09 -18.56 7.10
N ARG A 115 -9.41 -18.67 7.31
CA ARG A 115 -10.23 -19.73 6.74
C ARG A 115 -11.27 -19.18 5.80
N GLN A 116 -11.31 -19.71 4.58
CA GLN A 116 -12.40 -19.34 3.69
C GLN A 116 -13.74 -19.87 4.21
N PRO A 117 -14.82 -19.08 4.12
CA PRO A 117 -16.15 -19.58 4.40
C PRO A 117 -16.44 -20.71 3.41
N SER A 118 -16.71 -21.91 3.92
CA SER A 118 -17.09 -23.05 3.08
C SER A 118 -18.30 -22.67 2.22
N THR A 119 -18.12 -22.63 0.91
CA THR A 119 -19.18 -22.41 -0.08
C THR A 119 -20.09 -23.63 -0.24
N LYS A 120 -19.75 -24.77 0.39
CA LYS A 120 -20.50 -26.02 0.31
C LYS A 120 -21.76 -25.95 1.18
N ARG A 121 -22.93 -26.07 0.54
CA ARG A 121 -24.24 -26.20 1.21
C ARG A 121 -24.51 -27.66 1.61
N GLY A 122 -25.17 -27.89 2.75
CA GLY A 122 -25.67 -29.21 3.19
C GLY A 122 -24.75 -30.03 4.10
N LEU A 123 -25.09 -31.32 4.32
CA LEU A 123 -24.39 -32.29 5.19
C LEU A 123 -22.88 -32.44 4.91
N ARG A 124 -22.43 -32.11 3.68
CA ARG A 124 -21.01 -32.08 3.32
C ARG A 124 -20.20 -31.04 4.11
N ARG A 125 -20.85 -30.07 4.76
CA ARG A 125 -20.21 -29.07 5.65
C ARG A 125 -19.66 -29.71 6.93
N TRP A 126 -20.28 -30.78 7.43
CA TRP A 126 -19.91 -31.42 8.69
C TRP A 126 -18.64 -32.27 8.56
N PHE A 127 -18.30 -32.73 7.35
CA PHE A 127 -17.12 -33.57 7.09
C PHE A 127 -16.02 -32.86 6.28
N ALA A 128 -16.27 -31.66 5.76
CA ALA A 128 -15.27 -30.93 5.00
C ALA A 128 -14.29 -30.22 5.97
N ARG A 129 -13.00 -30.57 5.89
CA ARG A 129 -11.94 -29.70 6.42
C ARG A 129 -12.10 -28.33 5.79
N ILE A 130 -12.38 -27.32 6.63
CA ILE A 130 -12.44 -25.94 6.17
C ILE A 130 -11.02 -25.56 5.77
N PRO A 131 -10.83 -25.15 4.53
CA PRO A 131 -9.50 -24.93 4.07
C PRO A 131 -8.95 -23.60 4.60
N ALA A 132 -7.67 -23.65 4.95
CA ALA A 132 -6.94 -22.53 5.52
C ALA A 132 -5.88 -22.04 4.54
N TYR A 133 -5.56 -20.75 4.62
CA TYR A 133 -4.48 -20.14 3.87
C TYR A 133 -3.69 -19.19 4.76
N TYR A 134 -2.42 -19.02 4.40
CA TYR A 134 -1.47 -18.18 5.12
C TYR A 134 -1.40 -16.81 4.47
N TRP A 135 -1.20 -15.78 5.29
CA TRP A 135 -1.05 -14.41 4.83
C TRP A 135 -0.03 -13.64 5.67
N TRP A 136 0.49 -12.57 5.07
CA TRP A 136 1.36 -11.58 5.69
C TRP A 136 0.84 -10.17 5.38
N ILE A 137 1.01 -9.26 6.33
CA ILE A 137 0.74 -7.83 6.21
C ILE A 137 2.01 -7.09 6.64
N TRP A 138 2.45 -6.12 5.87
CA TRP A 138 3.38 -5.08 6.30
C TRP A 138 2.68 -3.73 6.17
N GLN A 139 2.73 -2.93 7.22
CA GLN A 139 2.10 -1.62 7.28
C GLN A 139 3.16 -0.57 7.59
N PHE A 140 3.21 0.46 6.76
CA PHE A 140 4.06 1.63 6.90
C PHE A 140 3.20 2.88 6.88
N SER A 141 3.56 3.88 7.67
CA SER A 141 2.85 5.15 7.68
C SER A 141 3.80 6.32 7.85
N GLN A 142 3.54 7.39 7.12
CA GLN A 142 4.32 8.61 7.20
C GLN A 142 3.37 9.81 7.30
N LEU A 143 3.65 10.71 8.22
CA LEU A 143 2.92 11.97 8.32
C LEU A 143 3.34 12.88 7.17
N ALA A 144 2.37 13.58 6.58
CA ALA A 144 2.68 14.62 5.62
C ALA A 144 3.53 15.71 6.29
N PRO A 145 4.47 16.34 5.56
CA PRO A 145 5.21 17.48 6.07
C PRO A 145 4.22 18.60 6.44
N GLY A 146 3.98 18.76 7.75
CA GLY A 146 3.17 19.82 8.31
C GLY A 146 4.06 21.02 8.63
N GLY A 147 3.59 22.24 8.28
CA GLY A 147 4.31 23.48 8.54
C GLY A 147 4.85 23.57 9.98
N LYS A 148 6.02 24.21 10.12
CA LYS A 148 6.90 24.28 11.30
C LYS A 148 6.30 24.93 12.58
N SER A 149 5.01 24.78 12.86
CA SER A 149 4.46 25.23 14.15
C SER A 149 4.69 24.16 15.21
N ALA A 150 5.58 24.45 16.14
CA ALA A 150 5.91 23.62 17.31
C ALA A 150 4.82 23.65 18.40
N ALA A 151 3.69 24.35 18.17
CA ALA A 151 2.73 24.65 19.22
C ALA A 151 1.73 23.53 19.56
N ASP A 152 1.44 22.58 18.67
CA ASP A 152 0.38 21.59 18.94
C ASP A 152 0.86 20.15 18.87
N GLN A 153 1.34 19.66 20.01
CA GLN A 153 1.53 18.22 20.26
C GLN A 153 0.18 17.47 20.23
N ALA A 154 -0.93 18.14 20.61
CA ALA A 154 -2.29 17.58 20.58
C ALA A 154 -2.86 17.45 19.15
N ASP A 155 -2.33 18.19 18.18
CA ASP A 155 -2.80 18.18 16.79
C ASP A 155 -2.01 17.18 15.91
N ARG A 156 -0.98 16.51 16.47
CA ARG A 156 -0.21 15.48 15.75
C ARG A 156 -1.05 14.26 15.39
N GLU A 157 -2.00 13.90 16.25
CA GLU A 157 -2.92 12.78 16.00
C GLU A 157 -3.95 13.10 14.92
N SER A 158 -4.12 14.37 14.53
CA SER A 158 -5.07 14.78 13.48
C SER A 158 -4.41 15.01 12.12
N ARG A 159 -3.09 14.78 11.99
CA ARG A 159 -2.36 15.11 10.78
C ARG A 159 -2.65 14.14 9.65
N ALA A 160 -2.75 14.71 8.45
CA ALA A 160 -2.79 13.97 7.21
C ALA A 160 -1.45 13.27 6.93
N GLY A 161 -1.48 12.23 6.09
CA GLY A 161 -0.29 11.48 5.74
C GLY A 161 -0.57 10.29 4.83
N LEU A 162 0.49 9.55 4.57
CA LEU A 162 0.53 8.39 3.71
C LEU A 162 0.47 7.12 4.54
N VAL A 163 -0.35 6.16 4.12
CA VAL A 163 -0.32 4.79 4.62
C VAL A 163 -0.03 3.87 3.44
N VAL A 164 0.96 2.98 3.61
CA VAL A 164 1.33 1.94 2.65
C VAL A 164 1.14 0.59 3.31
N ILE A 165 0.40 -0.30 2.64
CA ILE A 165 0.15 -1.66 3.11
C ILE A 165 0.56 -2.63 2.03
N ALA A 166 1.43 -3.55 2.39
CA ALA A 166 1.77 -4.70 1.58
C ALA A 166 1.09 -5.94 2.16
N THR A 167 0.38 -6.70 1.34
CA THR A 167 -0.22 -7.98 1.72
C THR A 167 0.34 -9.08 0.84
N LEU A 168 0.73 -10.20 1.44
CA LEU A 168 1.11 -11.41 0.72
C LEU A 168 0.14 -12.52 1.12
N GLN A 169 -0.49 -13.16 0.15
CA GLN A 169 -1.40 -14.26 0.38
C GLN A 169 -0.90 -15.52 -0.32
N PHE A 170 -0.81 -16.63 0.42
CA PHE A 170 -0.50 -17.94 -0.14
C PHE A 170 -1.78 -18.66 -0.60
N PRO A 171 -1.68 -19.50 -1.63
CA PRO A 171 -2.80 -20.28 -2.11
C PRO A 171 -3.31 -21.25 -1.05
N GLU A 172 -4.60 -21.52 -1.09
CA GLU A 172 -5.27 -22.41 -0.16
C GLU A 172 -4.65 -23.82 -0.14
N GLY A 173 -4.45 -24.37 1.07
CA GLY A 173 -3.99 -25.74 1.25
C GLY A 173 -2.54 -26.01 0.81
N ARG A 174 -1.79 -24.97 0.41
CA ARG A 174 -0.35 -25.07 0.13
C ARG A 174 0.47 -24.68 1.35
N PRO A 175 1.62 -25.33 1.59
CA PRO A 175 2.58 -24.85 2.57
C PRO A 175 3.10 -23.46 2.16
N VAL A 176 3.54 -22.70 3.16
CA VAL A 176 4.22 -21.42 2.92
C VAL A 176 5.47 -21.70 2.10
N ASP A 177 5.58 -21.03 0.95
CA ASP A 177 6.81 -21.04 0.16
C ASP A 177 7.81 -20.08 0.82
N SER A 178 8.79 -20.66 1.53
CA SER A 178 9.81 -19.91 2.27
C SER A 178 10.71 -19.10 1.35
N GLN A 179 10.95 -19.56 0.11
CA GLN A 179 11.77 -18.83 -0.85
C GLN A 179 11.03 -17.59 -1.32
N LEU A 180 9.76 -17.74 -1.69
CA LEU A 180 8.94 -16.59 -2.08
C LEU A 180 8.77 -15.59 -0.94
N LEU A 181 8.51 -16.07 0.28
CA LEU A 181 8.42 -15.20 1.46
C LEU A 181 9.71 -14.40 1.67
N CYS A 182 10.87 -15.06 1.55
CA CYS A 182 12.17 -14.40 1.66
C CYS A 182 12.34 -13.31 0.59
N VAL A 183 12.00 -13.61 -0.67
CA VAL A 183 12.04 -12.62 -1.76
C VAL A 183 11.12 -11.43 -1.47
N CYS A 184 9.88 -11.67 -1.03
CA CYS A 184 8.97 -10.59 -0.66
C CYS A 184 9.51 -9.76 0.51
N GLN A 185 10.07 -10.39 1.55
CA GLN A 185 10.68 -9.66 2.67
C GLN A 185 11.86 -8.80 2.21
N GLN A 186 12.68 -9.29 1.28
CA GLN A 186 13.76 -8.50 0.67
C GLN A 186 13.20 -7.33 -0.16
N MET A 187 12.13 -7.52 -0.94
CA MET A 187 11.47 -6.41 -1.63
C MET A 187 10.97 -5.34 -0.65
N ILE A 188 10.33 -5.76 0.44
CA ILE A 188 9.85 -4.86 1.48
C ILE A 188 11.00 -4.14 2.19
N ALA A 189 12.14 -4.80 2.40
CA ALA A 189 13.36 -4.18 2.92
C ALA A 189 13.88 -3.04 2.03
N THR A 190 13.59 -3.05 0.73
CA THR A 190 13.96 -1.97 -0.20
C THR A 190 12.91 -0.86 -0.32
N LEU A 191 11.79 -0.97 0.40
CA LEU A 191 10.71 -0.01 0.33
C LEU A 191 11.18 1.34 0.89
N LYS A 192 10.99 2.40 0.10
CA LYS A 192 11.25 3.78 0.52
C LYS A 192 10.00 4.60 0.34
N LEU A 193 9.56 5.26 1.39
CA LEU A 193 8.49 6.26 1.30
C LEU A 193 9.08 7.58 0.77
N SER A 194 8.24 8.37 0.10
CA SER A 194 8.63 9.69 -0.38
C SER A 194 8.82 10.64 0.78
N ASP A 195 9.95 11.36 0.83
CA ASP A 195 10.19 12.37 1.87
C ASP A 195 9.12 13.48 1.85
N HIS A 196 8.63 13.81 0.65
CA HIS A 196 7.61 14.83 0.39
C HIS A 196 6.46 14.22 -0.40
N PRO A 197 5.57 13.45 0.26
CA PRO A 197 4.50 12.78 -0.45
C PRO A 197 3.52 13.83 -0.98
N VAL A 198 3.38 13.86 -2.31
CA VAL A 198 2.49 14.76 -3.03
C VAL A 198 1.03 14.50 -2.66
N TRP A 199 0.19 15.53 -2.66
CA TRP A 199 -1.23 15.34 -2.46
C TRP A 199 -1.87 14.55 -3.61
N PRO A 200 -2.84 13.66 -3.34
CA PRO A 200 -3.65 13.09 -4.39
C PRO A 200 -4.51 14.16 -5.07
N PRO A 201 -5.03 13.92 -6.29
CA PRO A 201 -5.79 14.91 -7.05
C PRO A 201 -6.93 15.56 -6.25
N ASP A 202 -7.74 14.78 -5.53
CA ASP A 202 -8.89 15.33 -4.79
C ASP A 202 -8.48 16.29 -3.67
N VAL A 203 -7.41 15.94 -2.93
CA VAL A 203 -6.85 16.78 -1.88
C VAL A 203 -6.25 18.04 -2.50
N PHE A 204 -5.48 17.91 -3.57
CA PHE A 204 -4.91 19.04 -4.30
C PHE A 204 -6.00 20.02 -4.77
N ARG A 205 -7.07 19.52 -5.40
CA ARG A 205 -8.19 20.35 -5.86
C ARG A 205 -8.84 21.12 -4.71
N ARG A 206 -9.10 20.46 -3.58
CA ARG A 206 -9.67 21.13 -2.41
C ARG A 206 -8.74 22.19 -1.84
N ARG A 207 -7.43 21.94 -1.78
CA ARG A 207 -6.44 22.94 -1.35
C ARG A 207 -6.39 24.14 -2.29
N VAL A 208 -6.48 23.93 -3.60
CA VAL A 208 -6.57 25.03 -4.57
C VAL A 208 -7.86 25.83 -4.38
N ILE A 209 -9.00 25.19 -4.11
CA ILE A 209 -10.26 25.88 -3.80
C ILE A 209 -10.14 26.71 -2.52
N GLU A 210 -9.58 26.14 -1.45
CA GLU A 210 -9.33 26.85 -0.18
C GLU A 210 -8.44 28.06 -0.39
N LEU A 211 -7.33 27.89 -1.12
CA LEU A 211 -6.42 28.96 -1.47
C LEU A 211 -7.11 30.05 -2.28
N ALA A 212 -7.84 29.68 -3.33
CA ALA A 212 -8.55 30.63 -4.17
C ALA A 212 -9.62 31.41 -3.38
N ARG A 213 -10.36 30.77 -2.48
CA ARG A 213 -11.34 31.43 -1.59
C ARG A 213 -10.68 32.43 -0.64
N SER A 214 -9.50 32.09 -0.11
CA SER A 214 -8.75 33.03 0.74
C SER A 214 -8.25 34.26 -0.02
N ARG A 215 -7.96 34.12 -1.32
CA ARG A 215 -7.49 35.22 -2.18
C ARG A 215 -8.62 36.04 -2.80
N PHE A 216 -9.76 35.42 -3.10
CA PHE A 216 -10.91 36.04 -3.76
C PHE A 216 -12.21 35.77 -2.96
N PRO A 217 -12.34 36.34 -1.74
CA PRO A 217 -13.44 35.99 -0.83
C PRO A 217 -14.84 36.38 -1.32
N LEU A 218 -14.93 37.31 -2.28
CA LEU A 218 -16.19 37.77 -2.87
C LEU A 218 -16.66 36.90 -4.05
N GLN A 219 -15.84 35.98 -4.54
CA GLN A 219 -16.17 35.14 -5.68
C GLN A 219 -16.65 33.75 -5.23
N GLU A 220 -17.69 33.24 -5.89
CA GLU A 220 -18.08 31.85 -5.74
C GLU A 220 -17.05 30.95 -6.40
N ILE A 221 -16.35 30.18 -5.57
CA ILE A 221 -15.35 29.21 -6.00
C ILE A 221 -15.78 27.82 -5.55
N CYS A 222 -15.95 26.91 -6.49
CA CYS A 222 -16.38 25.54 -6.23
C CYS A 222 -15.66 24.53 -7.12
N SER A 223 -15.79 23.24 -6.75
CA SER A 223 -15.29 22.15 -7.57
C SER A 223 -16.13 22.02 -8.84
N ALA A 224 -15.48 21.74 -9.96
CA ALA A 224 -16.11 21.41 -11.23
C ALA A 224 -15.69 19.98 -11.68
N PRO A 225 -16.38 19.39 -12.69
CA PRO A 225 -16.02 18.09 -13.27
C PRO A 225 -14.62 18.07 -13.87
N ASP A 226 -14.13 16.88 -14.24
CA ASP A 226 -12.88 16.70 -15.02
C ASP A 226 -11.64 17.35 -14.39
N PHE A 227 -11.52 17.25 -13.06
CA PHE A 227 -10.41 17.81 -12.31
C PHE A 227 -10.20 19.32 -12.59
N SER A 228 -11.29 20.08 -12.44
CA SER A 228 -11.30 21.53 -12.61
C SER A 228 -11.92 22.24 -11.40
N ILE A 229 -11.71 23.55 -11.33
CA ILE A 229 -12.39 24.46 -10.41
C ILE A 229 -13.20 25.47 -11.21
N ARG A 230 -14.30 25.95 -10.65
CA ARG A 230 -15.08 27.05 -11.20
C ARG A 230 -14.86 28.29 -10.35
N ILE A 231 -14.61 29.41 -11.02
CA ILE A 231 -14.49 30.74 -10.43
C ILE A 231 -15.48 31.63 -11.18
N ALA A 232 -16.56 32.05 -10.52
CA ALA A 232 -17.72 32.67 -11.18
C ALA A 232 -18.20 31.82 -12.38
N ASP A 233 -18.15 32.36 -13.60
CA ASP A 233 -18.60 31.67 -14.81
C ASP A 233 -17.47 30.95 -15.58
N SER A 234 -16.24 31.01 -15.08
CA SER A 234 -15.06 30.42 -15.74
C SER A 234 -14.66 29.09 -15.09
N ALA A 235 -14.39 28.08 -15.91
CA ALA A 235 -13.83 26.80 -15.47
C ALA A 235 -12.33 26.73 -15.77
N ILE A 236 -11.53 26.36 -14.77
CA ILE A 236 -10.06 26.27 -14.86
C ILE A 236 -9.67 24.81 -14.62
N GLY A 237 -9.10 24.16 -15.63
CA GLY A 237 -8.56 22.79 -15.52
C GLY A 237 -7.30 22.75 -14.66
N LEU A 238 -7.23 21.81 -13.72
CA LEU A 238 -6.10 21.70 -12.78
C LEU A 238 -4.98 20.77 -13.26
N SER A 239 -5.17 20.03 -14.36
CA SER A 239 -4.23 18.99 -14.80
C SER A 239 -2.80 19.48 -15.00
N ASN A 240 -2.62 20.68 -15.59
CA ASN A 240 -1.28 21.24 -15.80
C ASN A 240 -0.65 21.72 -14.49
N PHE A 241 -1.44 22.38 -13.62
CA PHE A 241 -0.99 22.80 -12.29
C PHE A 241 -0.57 21.60 -11.43
N TYR A 242 -1.33 20.52 -11.50
CA TYR A 242 -1.00 19.30 -10.78
C TYR A 242 0.27 18.63 -11.29
N ARG A 243 0.50 18.60 -12.61
CA ARG A 243 1.79 18.11 -13.16
C ARG A 243 2.96 18.94 -12.68
N SER A 244 2.84 20.28 -12.67
CA SER A 244 3.88 21.15 -12.11
C SER A 244 4.12 20.87 -10.64
N TYR A 245 3.05 20.73 -9.85
CA TYR A 245 3.13 20.36 -8.43
C TYR A 245 3.82 19.00 -8.19
N LEU A 246 3.58 18.01 -9.05
CA LEU A 246 4.27 16.70 -8.95
C LEU A 246 5.78 16.79 -9.20
N LEU A 247 6.24 17.77 -9.97
CA LEU A 247 7.66 18.01 -10.24
C LEU A 247 8.32 18.85 -9.15
N GLN A 248 7.56 19.75 -8.51
CA GLN A 248 8.03 20.72 -7.51
C GLN A 248 6.99 20.86 -6.38
N PRO A 249 6.96 19.93 -5.41
CA PRO A 249 5.95 19.93 -4.35
C PRO A 249 6.18 20.96 -3.23
N GLU A 250 7.31 21.67 -3.23
CA GLU A 250 7.70 22.63 -2.18
C GLU A 250 7.31 24.10 -2.46
N GLU A 251 6.74 24.41 -3.64
CA GLU A 251 6.23 25.75 -3.99
C GLU A 251 4.70 25.85 -3.86
#